data_AF-A0A1H7KNU9-F1
#
_entry.id   AF-A0A1H7KNU9-F1
#
_cell.length_a   1.000
_cell.length_b   1.000
_cell.length_c   1.000
_cell.angle_alpha   90.00
_cell.angle_beta   90.00
_cell.angle_gamma   90.00
#
_symmetry.space_group_name_H-M   'P 1'
#
loop_
_entity.id
_entity.type
_entity.pdbx_description
1 polymer ?
#
loop_
_entity_poly.entity_id
_entity_poly.type
_entity_poly.pdbx_seq_one_letter_code
_entity_poly.pdbx_strand_id
1 'polypeptide(L)' 'MSRCNYCDAFVSSNFIRVFGDDKGRVFACPNCSANAGVSQVSAERKAAGL' A
#
# COMPACT_ATOMS: atom_id res chain seq x y z
N MET A 1 -1.90 16.10 -0.47
CA MET A 1 -0.88 15.30 0.26
C MET A 1 -1.57 14.03 0.71
N SER A 2 -1.14 12.86 0.25
CA SER A 2 -1.87 11.60 0.50
C SER A 2 -1.12 10.70 1.48
N ARG A 3 -1.85 9.80 2.11
CA ARG A 3 -1.34 8.84 3.08
C ARG A 3 -1.33 7.43 2.49
N CYS A 4 -0.46 6.59 3.04
CA CYS A 4 -0.42 5.17 2.74
C CYS A 4 -1.67 4.49 3.29
N ASN A 5 -2.44 3.78 2.47
CA ASN A 5 -3.62 3.07 2.96
C ASN A 5 -3.28 1.89 3.90
N TYR A 6 -2.01 1.48 3.97
CA TYR A 6 -1.58 0.36 4.80
C TYR A 6 -1.08 0.78 6.19
N CYS A 7 -0.29 1.86 6.30
CA CYS A 7 0.33 2.28 7.56
C CYS A 7 0.01 3.74 7.94
N ASP A 8 -0.84 4.40 7.17
CA ASP A 8 -1.21 5.82 7.31
C ASP A 8 -0.04 6.82 7.22
N ALA A 9 1.17 6.36 6.94
CA ALA A 9 2.34 7.22 6.77
C ALA A 9 2.16 8.21 5.61
N PHE A 10 2.79 9.38 5.75
CA PHE A 10 2.81 10.40 4.70
C PHE A 10 3.49 9.88 3.42
N VAL A 11 2.89 10.19 2.27
CA VAL A 11 3.43 9.84 0.95
C VAL A 11 3.50 11.09 0.07
N SER A 12 4.64 11.28 -0.58
CA SER A 12 4.85 12.44 -1.46
C SER A 12 4.00 12.36 -2.72
N SER A 13 3.61 13.51 -3.26
CA SER A 13 2.89 13.60 -4.54
C SER A 13 3.66 12.98 -5.70
N ASN A 14 4.99 13.10 -5.70
CA ASN A 14 5.86 12.48 -6.70
C ASN A 14 5.79 10.96 -6.65
N PHE A 15 5.65 10.36 -5.46
CA PHE A 15 5.50 8.92 -5.32
C PHE A 15 4.13 8.44 -5.81
N ILE A 16 3.05 9.15 -5.47
CA ILE A 16 1.69 8.84 -5.92
C ILE A 16 1.61 8.87 -7.46
N ARG A 17 2.33 9.79 -8.10
CA ARG A 17 2.32 9.93 -9.56
C ARG A 17 2.84 8.70 -10.31
N VAL A 18 3.65 7.87 -9.66
CA VAL A 18 4.26 6.67 -10.26
C VAL A 18 3.61 5.38 -9.74
N PHE A 19 3.28 5.35 -8.44
CA PHE A 19 2.83 4.13 -7.74
C PHE A 19 1.37 4.19 -7.26
N GLY A 20 0.69 5.31 -7.47
CA GLY A 20 -0.73 5.47 -7.13
C GLY A 20 -1.64 4.95 -8.24
N ASP A 21 -2.91 4.72 -7.90
CA ASP A 21 -3.95 4.44 -8.90
C ASP A 21 -4.51 5.72 -9.53
N ASP A 22 -5.47 5.57 -10.45
CA ASP A 22 -6.15 6.69 -11.13
C ASP A 22 -6.89 7.65 -10.18
N LYS A 23 -7.13 7.21 -8.94
CA LYS A 23 -7.75 8.00 -7.87
C LYS A 23 -6.70 8.62 -6.93
N GLY A 24 -5.41 8.47 -7.22
CA GLY A 24 -4.30 8.96 -6.41
C GLY A 24 -4.11 8.19 -5.09
N ARG A 25 -4.62 6.96 -4.99
CA ARG A 25 -4.48 6.11 -3.81
C ARG A 25 -3.20 5.30 -3.89
N VAL A 26 -2.46 5.26 -2.79
CA VAL A 26 -1.25 4.45 -2.66
C VAL A 26 -1.52 3.33 -1.66
N PHE A 27 -1.46 2.09 -2.16
CA PHE A 27 -1.68 0.89 -1.36
C PHE A 27 -0.47 0.51 -0.51
N ALA A 28 0.73 0.95 -0.91
CA ALA A 28 1.98 0.75 -0.18
C ALA A 28 2.95 1.92 -0.37
N CYS A 29 3.40 2.54 0.72
CA CYS A 29 4.48 3.54 0.68
C CYS A 29 5.86 2.87 0.52
N PRO A 30 6.97 3.61 0.28
CA PRO A 30 8.30 3.02 0.11
C PRO A 30 8.74 2.11 1.27
N ASN A 31 8.32 2.42 2.49
CA ASN A 31 8.63 1.61 3.67
C ASN A 31 7.82 0.33 3.74
N CYS A 32 6.62 0.36 3.14
CA CYS A 32 5.72 -0.77 3.09
C CYS A 32 5.86 -1.56 1.79
N SER A 33 6.40 -1.02 0.70
CA SER A 33 6.45 -1.69 -0.60
C SER A 33 7.23 -3.00 -0.57
N ALA A 34 8.21 -3.14 0.33
CA ALA A 34 8.92 -4.39 0.59
C ALA A 34 8.04 -5.48 1.25
N ASN A 35 6.99 -5.08 1.98
CA ASN A 35 6.19 -5.99 2.81
C ASN A 35 4.69 -6.00 2.46
N ALA A 36 4.19 -5.02 1.71
CA ALA A 36 2.75 -4.82 1.50
C ALA A 36 2.13 -5.93 0.65
N GLY A 37 2.86 -6.45 -0.34
CA GLY A 37 2.44 -7.65 -1.07
C GLY A 37 2.37 -8.89 -0.18
N VAL A 38 3.27 -9.00 0.80
CA VAL A 38 3.28 -10.11 1.78
C VAL A 38 2.11 -9.98 2.75
N SER A 39 1.78 -8.76 3.17
CA SER A 39 0.67 -8.47 4.07
C SER A 39 -0.69 -8.74 3.41
N GLN A 40 -0.87 -8.34 2.14
CA GLN A 40 -2.12 -8.62 1.42
C GLN A 40 -2.33 -10.13 1.24
N VAL A 41 -1.30 -10.85 0.77
CA VAL A 41 -1.38 -12.31 0.59
C VAL A 41 -1.55 -13.04 1.93
N SER A 42 -0.96 -12.55 3.02
CA SER A 42 -1.17 -13.12 4.36
C SER A 42 -2.60 -12.90 4.86
N ALA A 43 -3.18 -11.73 4.60
CA ALA A 43 -4.58 -11.46 4.94
C ALA A 43 -5.53 -12.32 4.09
N GLU A 44 -5.27 -12.46 2.78
CA GLU A 44 -6.01 -13.35 1.88
C GLU A 44 -5.93 -14.82 2.33
N ARG A 45 -4.75 -15.30 2.72
CA ARG A 45 -4.57 -16.68 3.25
C ARG A 45 -5.30 -16.89 4.56
N LYS A 46 -5.21 -15.93 5.50
CA LYS A 46 -6.02 -15.96 6.73
C LYS A 46 -7.52 -15.98 6.45
N ALA A 47 -7.98 -15.17 5.50
CA ALA A 47 -9.39 -15.13 5.11
C ALA A 47 -9.82 -16.43 4.40
N ALA A 48 -8.91 -17.09 3.68
CA ALA A 48 -9.11 -18.38 3.04
C ALA A 48 -8.96 -19.57 4.01
N GLY A 49 -8.60 -19.35 5.28
CA GLY A 49 -8.43 -20.41 6.28
C GLY A 49 -7.22 -21.32 6.07
N LEU A 50 -6.21 -20.85 5.33
CA LEU A 50 -4.93 -21.53 5.10
C LEU A 50 -3.88 -21.16 6.17
#